data_AF-A0A9D8QGN5-F1
#
_entry.id   AF-A0A9D8QGN5-F1
#
_cell.length_a   1.000
_cell.length_b   1.000
_cell.length_c   1.000
_cell.angle_alpha   90.00
_cell.angle_beta   90.00
_cell.angle_gamma   90.00
#
_symmetry.space_group_name_H-M   'P 1'
#
loop_
_entity.id
_entity.type
_entity.pdbx_description
1 polymer ?
#
loop_
_entity_poly.entity_id
_entity_poly.type
_entity_poly.pdbx_seq_one_letter_code
_entity_poly.pdbx_strand_id
1 'polypeptide(L)'
;LEALPLVAAAAGEAASPRLRQLAQALAPDPHVADTLARALVEDPPAVLREGGAIRAGYDAELDRILEASRESREWIANLEATERARTGLRGLKVGYNKVFGYYLEVSRASAERVPDDYVRKQTLTGAERYITPELKTHEAVVLNAQQDRLNRELEILRDLARQIAEAAPPLLACAEAVGELDALAALADAAREGEWARPEVSTGLHLTIEGGRHPMVERAVGASAFVPNDTHLDPEREQVVILTGPNMAGKSTYLRQVALIVLLAQCGSFVPASRASIGVADRVFTRVGAHDDLAGGMSTFMVEMAETANILNHANRASLVVFDEVGRGTSTYDGLSIAQAVVEHLHDAPKLGCRTLFATHFHELTALADRLPRVVNERVEVVEEGDSVRFLHRVVPGGADRSYGIHVAALAGLPPQLVARARQLLGELEREHPLEPPEQQLGLPLVAGADPLRREIAALELDHLSPLDALQKLYDLRSQVE
;
A
#
# COMPACT_ATOMS: atom_id res chain seq x y z
N LEU A 1 -5.54 -28.37 0.66
CA LEU A 1 -4.65 -29.52 0.91
C LEU A 1 -4.39 -30.31 -0.36
N GLU A 2 -5.44 -30.66 -1.11
CA GLU A 2 -5.33 -31.43 -2.37
C GLU A 2 -4.45 -30.78 -3.45
N ALA A 3 -4.40 -29.45 -3.52
CA ALA A 3 -3.55 -28.74 -4.48
C ALA A 3 -2.06 -28.71 -4.10
N LEU A 4 -1.70 -28.94 -2.83
CA LEU A 4 -0.33 -28.77 -2.33
C LEU A 4 0.69 -29.70 -3.03
N PRO A 5 0.39 -30.99 -3.30
CA PRO A 5 1.29 -31.85 -4.06
C PRO A 5 1.63 -31.34 -5.46
N LEU A 6 0.66 -30.73 -6.16
CA LEU A 6 0.91 -30.15 -7.49
C LEU A 6 1.83 -28.93 -7.41
N VAL A 7 1.60 -28.06 -6.43
CA VAL A 7 2.46 -26.88 -6.19
C VAL A 7 3.87 -27.32 -5.78
N ALA A 8 3.97 -28.33 -4.92
CA ALA A 8 5.25 -28.90 -4.48
C ALA A 8 6.04 -29.50 -5.66
N ALA A 9 5.36 -30.23 -6.55
CA ALA A 9 5.99 -30.78 -7.75
C ALA A 9 6.53 -29.67 -8.67
N ALA A 10 5.71 -28.66 -8.97
CA ALA A 10 6.11 -27.52 -9.81
C ALA A 10 7.29 -26.74 -9.21
N ALA A 11 7.25 -26.46 -7.90
CA ALA A 11 8.35 -25.79 -7.20
C ALA A 11 9.62 -26.67 -7.12
N GLY A 12 9.47 -27.99 -7.05
CA GLY A 12 10.56 -28.96 -6.99
C GLY A 12 11.34 -29.13 -8.30
N GLU A 13 10.72 -28.83 -9.44
CA GLU A 13 11.39 -28.82 -10.76
C GLU A 13 12.36 -27.64 -10.93
N ALA A 14 12.21 -26.59 -10.11
CA ALA A 14 13.06 -25.42 -10.21
C ALA A 14 14.50 -25.69 -9.73
N ALA A 15 15.48 -25.11 -10.43
CA ALA A 15 16.89 -25.23 -10.06
C ALA A 15 17.23 -24.51 -8.73
N SER A 16 16.44 -23.49 -8.36
CA SER A 16 16.67 -22.67 -7.17
C SER A 16 16.65 -23.52 -5.88
N PRO A 17 17.70 -23.46 -5.05
CA PRO A 17 17.71 -24.15 -3.75
C PRO A 17 16.56 -23.73 -2.83
N ARG A 18 16.20 -22.43 -2.83
CA ARG A 18 15.11 -21.93 -2.00
C ARG A 18 13.76 -22.48 -2.45
N LEU A 19 13.49 -22.52 -3.75
CA LEU A 19 12.24 -23.08 -4.27
C LEU A 19 12.13 -24.58 -3.96
N ARG A 20 13.24 -25.34 -4.03
CA ARG A 20 13.27 -26.74 -3.60
C ARG A 20 13.07 -26.91 -2.10
N GLN A 21 13.58 -26.00 -1.27
CA GLN A 21 13.32 -26.00 0.17
C GLN A 21 11.83 -25.73 0.46
N LEU A 22 11.22 -24.76 -0.22
CA LEU A 22 9.79 -24.46 -0.10
C LEU A 22 8.94 -25.66 -0.55
N ALA A 23 9.30 -26.30 -1.67
CA ALA A 23 8.65 -27.52 -2.15
C ALA A 23 8.65 -28.65 -1.10
N GLN A 24 9.76 -28.82 -0.36
CA GLN A 24 9.85 -29.80 0.73
C GLN A 24 8.96 -29.45 1.93
N ALA A 25 8.74 -28.16 2.19
CA ALA A 25 7.84 -27.68 3.24
C ALA A 25 6.35 -27.86 2.87
N LEU A 26 6.02 -27.97 1.59
CA LEU A 26 4.67 -28.25 1.07
C LEU A 26 4.31 -29.74 1.17
N ALA A 27 4.63 -30.38 2.29
CA ALA A 27 4.32 -31.78 2.57
C ALA A 27 3.27 -31.86 3.69
N PRO A 28 1.98 -31.54 3.41
CA PRO A 28 0.94 -31.70 4.40
C PRO A 28 0.80 -33.18 4.76
N ASP A 29 0.39 -33.47 6.00
CA ASP A 29 0.03 -34.83 6.39
C ASP A 29 -1.15 -35.33 5.51
N PRO A 30 -0.97 -36.37 4.68
CA PRO A 30 -2.03 -36.91 3.84
C PRO A 30 -3.24 -37.38 4.65
N HIS A 31 -3.04 -37.75 5.92
CA HIS A 31 -4.09 -38.23 6.79
C HIS A 31 -5.15 -37.16 7.09
N VAL A 32 -4.75 -35.89 7.22
CA VAL A 32 -5.67 -34.78 7.47
C VAL A 32 -6.59 -34.56 6.27
N ALA A 33 -6.01 -34.56 5.06
CA ALA A 33 -6.78 -34.38 3.82
C ALA A 33 -7.77 -35.53 3.61
N ASP A 34 -7.31 -36.77 3.77
CA ASP A 34 -8.15 -37.97 3.65
C ASP A 34 -9.29 -37.99 4.69
N THR A 35 -9.00 -37.61 5.93
CA THR A 35 -10.00 -37.55 7.00
C THR A 35 -11.09 -36.53 6.68
N LEU A 36 -10.71 -35.34 6.21
CA LEU A 36 -11.67 -34.31 5.80
C LEU A 36 -12.49 -34.73 4.57
N ALA A 37 -11.87 -35.34 3.58
CA ALA A 37 -12.55 -35.81 2.36
C ALA A 37 -13.58 -36.91 2.66
N ARG A 38 -13.27 -37.81 3.61
CA ARG A 38 -14.21 -38.84 4.07
C ARG A 38 -15.31 -38.28 4.96
N ALA A 39 -15.02 -37.27 5.77
CA ALA A 39 -15.96 -36.72 6.74
C ALA A 39 -16.95 -35.72 6.16
N LEU A 40 -16.50 -34.82 5.29
CA LEU A 40 -17.29 -33.69 4.82
C LEU A 40 -17.90 -33.94 3.44
N VAL A 41 -19.10 -33.41 3.24
CA VAL A 41 -19.68 -33.25 1.89
C VAL A 41 -18.91 -32.20 1.09
N GLU A 42 -19.03 -32.19 -0.24
CA GLU A 42 -18.28 -31.22 -1.07
C GLU A 42 -18.71 -29.77 -0.86
N ASP A 43 -20.01 -29.54 -0.67
CA ASP A 43 -20.58 -28.21 -0.43
C ASP A 43 -21.34 -28.20 0.90
N PRO A 44 -20.63 -28.05 2.04
CA PRO A 44 -21.26 -28.06 3.34
C PRO A 44 -22.09 -26.77 3.56
N PRO A 45 -23.21 -26.84 4.29
CA PRO A 45 -24.02 -25.66 4.59
C PRO A 45 -23.22 -24.59 5.35
N ALA A 46 -23.46 -23.32 5.02
CA ALA A 46 -22.80 -22.19 5.66
C ALA A 46 -23.15 -22.05 7.16
N VAL A 47 -24.32 -22.55 7.57
CA VAL A 47 -24.80 -22.46 8.95
C VAL A 47 -24.91 -23.86 9.55
N LEU A 48 -24.12 -24.12 10.60
CA LEU A 48 -24.11 -25.42 11.29
C LEU A 48 -25.48 -25.87 11.83
N ARG A 49 -26.41 -24.93 12.07
CA ARG A 49 -27.77 -25.24 12.55
C ARG A 49 -28.65 -25.90 11.50
N GLU A 50 -28.27 -25.84 10.23
CA GLU A 50 -29.02 -26.45 9.12
C GLU A 50 -28.71 -27.95 9.00
N GLY A 51 -27.54 -28.37 9.48
CA GLY A 51 -27.05 -29.75 9.40
C GLY A 51 -26.78 -30.20 7.96
N GLY A 52 -26.15 -31.36 7.79
CA GLY A 52 -25.76 -31.90 6.48
C GLY A 52 -24.35 -31.57 6.04
N ALA A 53 -23.47 -31.23 6.99
CA ALA A 53 -22.06 -31.05 6.70
C ALA A 53 -21.32 -32.39 6.56
N ILE A 54 -21.84 -33.46 7.19
CA ILE A 54 -21.17 -34.77 7.26
C ILE A 54 -21.64 -35.70 6.15
N ARG A 55 -20.69 -36.39 5.52
CA ARG A 55 -20.91 -37.37 4.45
C ARG A 55 -21.52 -38.65 5.01
N ALA A 56 -22.48 -39.23 4.29
CA ALA A 56 -23.06 -40.53 4.64
C ALA A 56 -21.99 -41.63 4.67
N GLY A 57 -22.07 -42.55 5.64
CA GLY A 57 -21.09 -43.62 5.83
C GLY A 57 -19.87 -43.24 6.67
N TYR A 58 -19.73 -41.97 7.08
CA TYR A 58 -18.63 -41.55 7.95
C TYR A 58 -18.84 -41.94 9.42
N ASP A 59 -20.06 -41.77 9.93
CA ASP A 59 -20.41 -42.06 11.32
C ASP A 59 -21.66 -42.94 11.40
N ALA A 60 -21.49 -44.15 11.94
CA ALA A 60 -22.55 -45.15 12.01
C ALA A 60 -23.70 -44.78 12.96
N GLU A 61 -23.51 -43.86 13.91
CA GLU A 61 -24.60 -43.34 14.74
C GLU A 61 -25.43 -42.31 13.96
N LEU A 62 -24.77 -41.37 13.28
CA LEU A 62 -25.43 -40.40 12.42
C LEU A 62 -26.25 -41.09 11.32
N ASP A 63 -25.68 -42.10 10.67
CA ASP A 63 -26.37 -42.88 9.65
C ASP A 63 -27.61 -43.60 10.24
N ARG A 64 -27.50 -44.14 11.46
CA ARG A 64 -28.64 -44.76 12.16
C ARG A 64 -29.74 -43.76 12.49
N ILE A 65 -29.40 -42.54 12.93
CA ILE A 65 -30.38 -41.48 13.20
C ILE A 65 -31.13 -41.09 11.91
N LEU A 66 -30.40 -40.95 10.80
CA LEU A 66 -30.97 -40.60 9.50
C LEU A 66 -31.88 -41.72 8.97
N GLU A 67 -31.43 -42.97 9.05
CA GLU A 67 -32.20 -44.14 8.62
C GLU A 67 -33.48 -44.31 9.46
N ALA A 68 -33.37 -44.27 10.80
CA ALA A 68 -34.53 -44.38 11.69
C ALA A 68 -35.56 -43.26 11.46
N SER A 69 -35.11 -42.05 11.15
CA SER A 69 -35.98 -40.93 10.77
C SER A 69 -36.68 -41.20 9.43
N ARG A 70 -35.95 -41.72 8.44
CA ARG A 70 -36.51 -42.07 7.12
C ARG A 70 -37.55 -43.18 7.24
N GLU A 71 -37.21 -44.29 7.89
CA GLU A 71 -38.11 -45.42 8.14
C GLU A 71 -39.38 -44.98 8.88
N SER A 72 -39.24 -44.13 9.91
CA SER A 72 -40.38 -43.61 10.66
C SER A 72 -41.29 -42.70 9.83
N ARG A 73 -40.72 -41.88 8.92
CA ARG A 73 -41.53 -41.07 7.98
C ARG A 73 -42.24 -41.93 6.95
N GLU A 74 -41.58 -42.94 6.41
CA GLU A 74 -42.17 -43.90 5.47
C GLU A 74 -43.31 -44.69 6.13
N TRP A 75 -43.12 -45.12 7.38
CA TRP A 75 -44.15 -45.78 8.17
C TRP A 75 -45.37 -44.87 8.40
N ILE A 76 -45.15 -43.61 8.82
CA ILE A 76 -46.24 -42.63 9.03
C ILE A 76 -46.98 -42.34 7.70
N ALA A 77 -46.27 -42.25 6.58
CA ALA A 77 -46.87 -42.04 5.27
C ALA A 77 -47.77 -43.20 4.85
N ASN A 78 -47.38 -44.44 5.20
CA ASN A 78 -48.15 -45.65 4.92
C ASN A 78 -49.24 -45.96 5.98
N LEU A 79 -49.22 -45.26 7.11
CA LEU A 79 -50.14 -45.51 8.24
C LEU A 79 -51.60 -45.30 7.85
N GLU A 80 -51.91 -44.26 7.06
CA GLU A 80 -53.29 -43.97 6.66
C GLU A 80 -53.92 -45.14 5.87
N ALA A 81 -53.18 -45.68 4.90
CA ALA A 81 -53.66 -46.81 4.09
C ALA A 81 -53.80 -48.07 4.94
N THR A 82 -52.83 -48.33 5.81
CA THR A 82 -52.79 -49.50 6.69
C THR A 82 -53.96 -49.49 7.68
N GLU A 83 -54.19 -48.36 8.35
CA GLU A 83 -55.28 -48.21 9.33
C GLU A 83 -56.66 -48.18 8.68
N ARG A 84 -56.81 -47.60 7.47
CA ARG A 84 -58.05 -47.70 6.70
C ARG A 84 -58.40 -49.15 6.33
N ALA A 85 -57.40 -49.94 5.93
CA ALA A 85 -57.59 -51.35 5.62
C ALA A 85 -57.94 -52.16 6.89
N ARG A 86 -57.26 -51.88 8.01
CA ARG A 86 -57.48 -52.54 9.30
C ARG A 86 -58.87 -52.27 9.90
N THR A 87 -59.29 -51.01 9.90
CA THR A 87 -60.51 -50.56 10.61
C THR A 87 -61.75 -50.47 9.72
N GLY A 88 -61.57 -50.42 8.39
CA GLY A 88 -62.65 -50.17 7.43
C GLY A 88 -63.17 -48.72 7.43
N LEU A 89 -62.50 -47.80 8.13
CA LEU A 89 -62.89 -46.40 8.25
C LEU A 89 -62.42 -45.57 7.05
N ARG A 90 -63.22 -45.52 5.98
CA ARG A 90 -62.88 -44.79 4.72
C ARG A 90 -62.54 -43.30 4.92
N GLY A 91 -63.04 -42.68 5.98
CA GLY A 91 -62.81 -41.26 6.30
C GLY A 91 -61.60 -40.98 7.20
N LEU A 92 -60.85 -42.00 7.64
CA LEU A 92 -59.68 -41.82 8.51
C LEU A 92 -58.58 -41.06 7.79
N LYS A 93 -57.96 -40.06 8.41
CA LYS A 93 -56.82 -39.31 7.86
C LYS A 93 -55.67 -39.22 8.84
N VAL A 94 -54.44 -39.27 8.36
CA VAL A 94 -53.25 -38.96 9.17
C VAL A 94 -52.89 -37.49 8.96
N GLY A 95 -52.78 -36.73 10.05
CA GLY A 95 -52.45 -35.31 10.01
C GLY A 95 -51.33 -34.95 10.99
N TYR A 96 -50.72 -33.78 10.77
CA TYR A 96 -49.71 -33.20 11.67
C TYR A 96 -50.15 -31.82 12.16
N ASN A 97 -49.92 -31.53 13.43
CA ASN A 97 -50.16 -30.23 14.05
C ASN A 97 -48.88 -29.80 14.80
N LYS A 98 -48.51 -28.51 14.72
CA LYS A 98 -47.29 -28.01 15.38
C LYS A 98 -47.30 -28.14 16.91
N VAL A 99 -48.47 -28.13 17.56
CA VAL A 99 -48.63 -28.18 19.02
C VAL A 99 -48.89 -29.61 19.49
N PHE A 100 -49.71 -30.37 18.75
CA PHE A 100 -50.15 -31.71 19.13
C PHE A 100 -49.51 -32.82 18.30
N GLY A 101 -48.53 -32.52 17.45
CA GLY A 101 -47.82 -33.50 16.63
C GLY A 101 -48.71 -34.29 15.66
N TYR A 102 -48.34 -35.53 15.35
CA TYR A 102 -49.09 -36.44 14.48
C TYR A 102 -50.34 -36.99 15.17
N TYR A 103 -51.41 -37.20 14.39
CA TYR A 103 -52.68 -37.74 14.86
C TYR A 103 -53.43 -38.50 13.77
N LEU A 104 -54.32 -39.39 14.21
CA LEU A 104 -55.33 -40.07 13.40
C LEU A 104 -56.66 -39.34 13.58
N GLU A 105 -57.17 -38.74 12.51
CA GLU A 105 -58.44 -38.01 12.50
C GLU A 105 -59.56 -38.90 11.98
N VAL A 106 -60.62 -39.04 12.77
CA VAL A 106 -61.81 -39.83 12.45
C VAL A 106 -63.05 -38.94 12.56
N SER A 107 -63.98 -39.05 11.61
CA SER A 107 -65.24 -38.31 11.66
C SER A 107 -66.04 -38.66 12.92
N ARG A 108 -66.77 -37.69 13.48
CA ARG A 108 -67.57 -37.91 14.70
C ARG A 108 -68.58 -39.06 14.57
N ALA A 109 -69.14 -39.26 13.37
CA ALA A 109 -70.06 -40.35 13.07
C ALA A 109 -69.42 -41.75 13.12
N SER A 110 -68.09 -41.83 13.10
CA SER A 110 -67.32 -43.08 13.16
C SER A 110 -66.54 -43.24 14.48
N ALA A 111 -66.67 -42.30 15.42
CA ALA A 111 -65.93 -42.30 16.69
C ALA A 111 -66.24 -43.53 17.57
N GLU A 112 -67.46 -44.05 17.52
CA GLU A 112 -67.87 -45.26 18.26
C GLU A 112 -67.29 -46.56 17.68
N ARG A 113 -66.72 -46.50 16.46
CA ARG A 113 -66.13 -47.66 15.75
C ARG A 113 -64.59 -47.66 15.81
N VAL A 114 -64.02 -46.75 16.60
CA VAL A 114 -62.58 -46.61 16.77
C VAL A 114 -62.08 -47.74 17.69
N PRO A 115 -60.97 -48.42 17.35
CA PRO A 115 -60.38 -49.46 18.20
C PRO A 115 -59.94 -48.98 19.59
N ASP A 116 -59.86 -49.89 20.57
CA ASP A 116 -59.48 -49.56 21.95
C ASP A 116 -58.02 -49.08 22.10
N ASP A 117 -57.14 -49.40 21.14
CA ASP A 117 -55.74 -48.95 21.10
C ASP A 117 -55.57 -47.46 20.74
N TYR A 118 -56.65 -46.79 20.36
CA TYR A 118 -56.64 -45.37 20.01
C TYR A 118 -56.88 -44.50 21.25
N VAL A 119 -55.83 -43.81 21.69
CA VAL A 119 -55.93 -42.86 22.79
C VAL A 119 -56.37 -41.50 22.26
N ARG A 120 -57.53 -41.00 22.71
CA ARG A 120 -58.07 -39.71 22.26
C ARG A 120 -57.20 -38.54 22.71
N LYS A 121 -56.80 -37.69 21.77
CA LYS A 121 -55.89 -36.54 21.98
C LYS A 121 -56.62 -35.19 21.92
N GLN A 122 -57.60 -35.04 21.04
CA GLN A 122 -58.35 -33.78 20.86
C GLN A 122 -59.74 -34.03 20.25
N THR A 123 -60.75 -33.29 20.70
CA THR A 123 -62.10 -33.31 20.12
C THR A 123 -62.34 -32.01 19.36
N LEU A 124 -62.78 -32.11 18.09
CA LEU A 124 -63.15 -30.98 17.24
C LEU A 124 -64.65 -30.99 16.97
N THR A 125 -65.18 -29.90 16.40
CA THR A 125 -66.61 -29.74 16.09
C THR A 125 -67.15 -30.83 15.15
N GLY A 126 -66.33 -31.34 14.22
CA GLY A 126 -66.72 -32.38 13.25
C GLY A 126 -65.91 -33.68 13.28
N ALA A 127 -64.86 -33.78 14.09
CA ALA A 127 -63.95 -34.92 14.09
C ALA A 127 -63.32 -35.15 15.47
N GLU A 128 -62.84 -36.37 15.72
CA GLU A 128 -62.04 -36.73 16.89
C GLU A 128 -60.63 -37.14 16.44
N ARG A 129 -59.61 -36.71 17.18
CA ARG A 129 -58.20 -37.00 16.92
C ARG A 129 -57.65 -37.96 17.97
N TYR A 130 -56.96 -39.00 17.50
CA TYR A 130 -56.42 -40.07 18.31
C TYR A 130 -54.92 -40.27 18.05
N ILE A 131 -54.26 -40.98 18.96
CA ILE A 131 -52.87 -41.43 18.82
C ILE A 131 -52.77 -42.89 19.28
N THR A 132 -51.98 -43.69 18.57
CA THR A 132 -51.63 -45.06 18.99
C THR A 132 -50.23 -45.09 19.63
N PRO A 133 -49.91 -46.09 20.46
CA PRO A 133 -48.56 -46.28 21.01
C PRO A 133 -47.46 -46.32 19.95
N GLU A 134 -47.72 -46.96 18.80
CA GLU A 134 -46.81 -47.07 17.67
C GLU A 134 -46.61 -45.71 17.00
N LEU A 135 -47.69 -44.96 16.75
CA LEU A 135 -47.61 -43.62 16.17
C LEU A 135 -46.83 -42.67 17.09
N LYS A 136 -47.02 -42.77 18.41
CA LYS A 136 -46.26 -41.98 19.39
C LYS A 136 -44.76 -42.28 19.35
N THR A 137 -44.38 -43.54 19.15
CA THR A 137 -42.98 -43.96 19.04
C THR A 137 -42.32 -43.40 17.78
N HIS A 138 -42.94 -43.59 16.62
CA HIS A 138 -42.43 -43.04 15.35
C HIS A 138 -42.44 -41.51 15.32
N GLU A 139 -43.44 -40.86 15.93
CA GLU A 139 -43.48 -39.41 16.14
C GLU A 139 -42.26 -38.93 16.94
N ALA A 140 -41.95 -39.58 18.06
CA ALA A 140 -40.80 -39.20 18.89
C ALA A 140 -39.47 -39.31 18.12
N VAL A 141 -39.30 -40.37 17.32
CA VAL A 141 -38.12 -40.54 16.45
C VAL A 141 -38.01 -39.38 15.44
N VAL A 142 -39.11 -39.04 14.75
CA VAL A 142 -39.07 -37.97 13.74
C VAL A 142 -38.83 -36.59 14.36
N LEU A 143 -39.43 -36.30 15.53
CA LEU A 143 -39.28 -35.02 16.22
C LEU A 143 -37.88 -34.82 16.80
N ASN A 144 -37.28 -35.88 17.37
CA ASN A 144 -35.95 -35.79 17.98
C ASN A 144 -34.81 -35.92 16.96
N ALA A 145 -35.03 -36.63 15.85
CA ALA A 145 -34.00 -36.92 14.85
C ALA A 145 -33.26 -35.68 14.36
N GLN A 146 -33.94 -34.54 14.17
CA GLN A 146 -33.26 -33.31 13.72
C GLN A 146 -32.30 -32.78 14.79
N GLN A 147 -32.69 -32.79 16.06
CA GLN A 147 -31.84 -32.33 17.15
C GLN A 147 -30.69 -33.32 17.41
N ASP A 148 -30.98 -34.63 17.39
CA ASP A 148 -29.99 -35.67 17.60
C ASP A 148 -28.95 -35.67 16.47
N ARG A 149 -29.41 -35.52 15.23
CA ARG A 149 -28.54 -35.32 14.05
C ARG A 149 -27.62 -34.12 14.26
N LEU A 150 -28.18 -32.95 14.59
CA LEU A 150 -27.38 -31.72 14.78
C LEU A 150 -26.36 -31.87 15.90
N ASN A 151 -26.75 -32.48 17.03
CA ASN A 151 -25.84 -32.75 18.14
C ASN A 151 -24.69 -33.66 17.70
N ARG A 152 -25.00 -34.75 16.98
CA ARG A 152 -23.99 -35.70 16.53
C ARG A 152 -23.05 -35.10 15.49
N GLU A 153 -23.58 -34.35 14.52
CA GLU A 153 -22.75 -33.62 13.54
C GLU A 153 -21.82 -32.61 14.23
N LEU A 154 -22.30 -31.88 15.25
CA LEU A 154 -21.46 -30.94 16.01
C LEU A 154 -20.35 -31.62 16.81
N GLU A 155 -20.61 -32.80 17.38
CA GLU A 155 -19.58 -33.61 18.04
C GLU A 155 -18.49 -34.03 17.04
N ILE A 156 -18.91 -34.56 15.88
CA ILE A 156 -17.99 -34.96 14.81
C ILE A 156 -17.12 -33.77 14.36
N LEU A 157 -17.74 -32.61 14.11
CA LEU A 157 -17.01 -31.41 13.68
C LEU A 157 -16.03 -30.92 14.74
N ARG A 158 -16.36 -31.00 16.04
CA ARG A 158 -15.45 -30.64 17.12
C ARG A 158 -14.25 -31.60 17.21
N ASP A 159 -14.48 -32.89 17.00
CA ASP A 159 -13.40 -33.88 16.99
C ASP A 159 -12.49 -33.71 15.78
N LEU A 160 -13.06 -33.44 14.59
CA LEU A 160 -12.30 -33.07 13.39
C LEU A 160 -11.47 -31.81 13.63
N ALA A 161 -12.06 -30.76 14.20
CA ALA A 161 -11.34 -29.53 14.51
C ALA A 161 -10.17 -29.75 15.49
N ARG A 162 -10.33 -30.65 16.47
CA ARG A 162 -9.25 -31.04 17.39
C ARG A 162 -8.10 -31.72 16.64
N GLN A 163 -8.40 -32.68 15.77
CA GLN A 163 -7.40 -33.37 14.95
C GLN A 163 -6.64 -32.40 14.03
N ILE A 164 -7.35 -31.45 13.41
CA ILE A 164 -6.71 -30.40 12.59
C ILE A 164 -5.82 -29.50 13.44
N ALA A 165 -6.26 -29.14 14.66
CA ALA A 165 -5.47 -28.30 15.57
C ALA A 165 -4.18 -29.01 16.03
N GLU A 166 -4.22 -30.33 16.24
CA GLU A 166 -3.02 -31.13 16.52
C GLU A 166 -2.05 -31.15 15.33
N ALA A 167 -2.58 -31.14 14.10
CA ALA A 167 -1.82 -31.00 12.86
C ALA A 167 -1.51 -29.55 12.46
N ALA A 168 -1.77 -28.55 13.32
CA ALA A 168 -1.59 -27.14 12.95
C ALA A 168 -0.16 -26.75 12.55
N PRO A 169 0.92 -27.20 13.24
CA PRO A 169 2.28 -26.79 12.89
C PRO A 169 2.69 -27.09 11.43
N PRO A 170 2.54 -28.31 10.88
CA PRO A 170 2.85 -28.56 9.47
C PRO A 170 1.90 -27.84 8.50
N LEU A 171 0.64 -27.61 8.89
CA LEU A 171 -0.30 -26.84 8.06
C LEU A 171 0.10 -25.37 7.94
N LEU A 172 0.53 -24.74 9.03
CA LEU A 172 1.03 -23.36 9.03
C LEU A 172 2.34 -23.26 8.24
N ALA A 173 3.25 -24.22 8.38
CA ALA A 173 4.47 -24.27 7.58
C ALA A 173 4.17 -24.37 6.07
N CYS A 174 3.17 -25.17 5.68
CA CYS A 174 2.70 -25.21 4.30
C CYS A 174 2.13 -23.84 3.87
N ALA A 175 1.32 -23.19 4.72
CA ALA A 175 0.73 -21.89 4.40
C ALA A 175 1.80 -20.79 4.21
N GLU A 176 2.81 -20.74 5.07
CA GLU A 176 3.95 -19.83 4.93
C GLU A 176 4.72 -20.11 3.63
N ALA A 177 4.97 -21.38 3.31
CA ALA A 177 5.66 -21.76 2.09
C ALA A 177 4.87 -21.40 0.82
N VAL A 178 3.54 -21.60 0.83
CA VAL A 178 2.67 -21.14 -0.27
C VAL A 178 2.71 -19.61 -0.38
N GLY A 179 2.62 -18.90 0.75
CA GLY A 179 2.66 -17.43 0.76
C GLY A 179 3.96 -16.87 0.19
N GLU A 180 5.10 -17.50 0.50
CA GLU A 180 6.39 -17.10 -0.09
C GLU A 180 6.46 -17.43 -1.58
N LEU A 181 5.99 -18.60 -2.02
CA LEU A 181 5.93 -18.94 -3.44
C LEU A 181 5.04 -17.98 -4.23
N ASP A 182 3.88 -17.61 -3.67
CA ASP A 182 2.95 -16.65 -4.27
C ASP A 182 3.61 -15.26 -4.40
N ALA A 183 4.24 -14.76 -3.34
CA ALA A 183 4.97 -13.50 -3.38
C ALA A 183 6.11 -13.52 -4.42
N LEU A 184 6.92 -14.58 -4.46
CA LEU A 184 8.01 -14.72 -5.43
C LEU A 184 7.49 -14.82 -6.87
N ALA A 185 6.39 -15.55 -7.09
CA ALA A 185 5.75 -15.67 -8.40
C ALA A 185 5.20 -14.31 -8.87
N ALA A 186 4.54 -13.56 -7.98
CA ALA A 186 4.03 -12.23 -8.28
C ALA A 186 5.16 -11.25 -8.65
N LEU A 187 6.29 -11.27 -7.93
CA LEU A 187 7.47 -10.47 -8.28
C LEU A 187 8.06 -10.87 -9.64
N ALA A 188 8.14 -12.18 -9.93
CA ALA A 188 8.64 -12.68 -11.20
C ALA A 188 7.72 -12.32 -12.38
N ASP A 189 6.40 -12.36 -12.19
CA ASP A 189 5.44 -11.97 -13.21
C ASP A 189 5.50 -10.47 -13.50
N ALA A 190 5.54 -9.63 -12.48
CA ALA A 190 5.72 -8.18 -12.65
C ALA A 190 7.03 -7.86 -13.38
N ALA A 191 8.11 -8.56 -13.02
CA ALA A 191 9.41 -8.40 -13.66
C ALA A 191 9.40 -8.81 -15.14
N ARG A 192 8.71 -9.89 -15.47
CA ARG A 192 8.58 -10.40 -16.84
C ARG A 192 7.71 -9.48 -17.70
N GLU A 193 6.58 -9.01 -17.17
CA GLU A 193 5.66 -8.11 -17.88
C GLU A 193 6.32 -6.75 -18.16
N GLY A 194 7.07 -6.22 -17.18
CA GLY A 194 7.72 -4.91 -17.29
C GLY A 194 9.14 -4.92 -17.87
N GLU A 195 9.66 -6.09 -18.27
CA GLU A 195 11.06 -6.26 -18.71
C GLU A 195 12.06 -5.65 -17.70
N TRP A 196 11.93 -6.08 -16.44
CA TRP A 196 12.76 -5.59 -15.33
C TRP A 196 14.08 -6.34 -15.26
N ALA A 197 15.14 -5.63 -14.85
CA ALA A 197 16.47 -6.18 -14.69
C ALA A 197 16.69 -6.69 -13.26
N ARG A 198 17.49 -7.77 -13.12
CA ARG A 198 17.95 -8.23 -11.81
C ARG A 198 18.98 -7.24 -11.27
N PRO A 199 18.77 -6.58 -10.12
CA PRO A 199 19.75 -5.66 -9.56
C PRO A 199 20.96 -6.40 -8.96
N GLU A 200 22.12 -5.77 -9.01
CA GLU A 200 23.27 -6.10 -8.18
C GLU A 200 23.08 -5.40 -6.83
N VAL A 201 22.87 -6.14 -5.74
CA VAL A 201 22.68 -5.56 -4.39
C VAL A 201 23.94 -5.75 -3.56
N SER A 202 24.44 -4.69 -2.93
CA SER A 202 25.66 -4.73 -2.12
C SER A 202 25.50 -3.99 -0.80
N THR A 203 26.40 -4.26 0.16
CA THR A 203 26.52 -3.49 1.41
C THR A 203 27.28 -2.17 1.23
N GLY A 204 27.71 -1.86 0.00
CA GLY A 204 28.31 -0.56 -0.33
C GLY A 204 27.25 0.55 -0.34
N LEU A 205 27.69 1.78 -0.58
CA LEU A 205 26.81 2.95 -0.60
C LEU A 205 26.52 3.49 -2.00
N HIS A 206 27.13 2.92 -3.03
CA HIS A 206 26.92 3.38 -4.40
C HIS A 206 25.51 3.04 -4.88
N LEU A 207 24.89 3.96 -5.59
CA LEU A 207 23.62 3.74 -6.29
C LEU A 207 23.83 4.06 -7.76
N THR A 208 23.53 3.10 -8.62
CA THR A 208 23.57 3.29 -10.08
C THR A 208 22.34 2.62 -10.68
N ILE A 209 21.57 3.39 -11.42
CA ILE A 209 20.37 2.94 -12.13
C ILE A 209 20.54 3.40 -13.57
N GLU A 210 20.56 2.47 -14.52
CA GLU A 210 20.63 2.77 -15.95
C GLU A 210 19.25 2.54 -16.56
N GLY A 211 18.69 3.55 -17.20
CA GLY A 211 17.36 3.51 -17.82
C GLY A 211 16.25 3.22 -16.82
N GLY A 212 16.28 3.85 -15.65
CA GLY A 212 15.28 3.72 -14.59
C GLY A 212 13.92 4.25 -15.01
N ARG A 213 12.86 3.52 -14.62
CA ARG A 213 11.48 3.78 -14.99
C ARG A 213 10.58 3.76 -13.76
N HIS A 214 9.54 4.59 -13.76
CA HIS A 214 8.54 4.57 -12.70
C HIS A 214 7.44 3.56 -13.05
N PRO A 215 7.32 2.42 -12.35
CA PRO A 215 6.52 1.28 -12.82
C PRO A 215 5.04 1.60 -12.98
N MET A 216 4.47 2.38 -12.05
CA MET A 216 3.05 2.78 -12.13
C MET A 216 2.76 3.82 -13.21
N VAL A 217 3.68 4.77 -13.42
CA VAL A 217 3.49 5.84 -14.41
C VAL A 217 3.72 5.28 -15.81
N GLU A 218 4.76 4.45 -15.99
CA GLU A 218 5.04 3.71 -17.22
C GLU A 218 3.82 2.89 -17.66
N ARG A 219 3.20 2.15 -16.74
CA ARG A 219 1.98 1.38 -17.03
C ARG A 219 0.80 2.26 -17.44
N ALA A 220 0.68 3.46 -16.85
CA ALA A 220 -0.41 4.39 -17.14
C ALA A 220 -0.25 5.12 -18.49
N VAL A 221 0.97 5.53 -18.84
CA VAL A 221 1.24 6.28 -20.08
C VAL A 221 1.62 5.37 -21.26
N GLY A 222 2.02 4.12 -20.98
CA GLY A 222 2.52 3.16 -21.94
C GLY A 222 4.05 3.19 -22.07
N ALA A 223 4.65 2.00 -22.25
CA ALA A 223 6.11 1.82 -22.30
C ALA A 223 6.79 2.66 -23.40
N SER A 224 6.13 2.87 -24.55
CA SER A 224 6.69 3.66 -25.65
C SER A 224 6.68 5.18 -25.40
N ALA A 225 5.90 5.65 -24.44
CA ALA A 225 5.76 7.06 -24.11
C ALA A 225 6.58 7.47 -22.87
N PHE A 226 6.89 6.53 -21.98
CA PHE A 226 7.71 6.80 -20.80
C PHE A 226 9.18 6.99 -21.19
N VAL A 227 9.83 8.03 -20.64
CA VAL A 227 11.24 8.32 -20.90
C VAL A 227 12.09 7.79 -19.74
N PRO A 228 12.93 6.75 -19.97
CA PRO A 228 13.80 6.21 -18.93
C PRO A 228 14.93 7.18 -18.60
N ASN A 229 15.38 7.18 -17.35
CA ASN A 229 16.41 8.09 -16.86
C ASN A 229 17.47 7.36 -16.02
N ASP A 230 18.72 7.77 -16.19
CA ASP A 230 19.83 7.26 -15.39
C ASP A 230 19.87 7.96 -14.03
N THR A 231 20.46 7.31 -13.03
CA THR A 231 20.71 7.90 -11.71
C THR A 231 22.02 7.37 -11.16
N HIS A 232 22.88 8.29 -10.72
CA HIS A 232 24.12 7.98 -10.04
C HIS A 232 24.17 8.73 -8.70
N LEU A 233 24.39 8.01 -7.61
CA LEU A 233 24.68 8.61 -6.30
C LEU A 233 25.84 7.87 -5.64
N ASP A 234 26.84 8.64 -5.23
CA ASP A 234 28.03 8.17 -4.54
C ASP A 234 28.36 9.13 -3.40
N PRO A 235 28.27 8.72 -2.12
CA PRO A 235 28.63 9.57 -0.99
C PRO A 235 30.02 10.20 -1.02
N GLU A 236 30.94 9.70 -1.85
CA GLU A 236 32.28 10.26 -2.02
C GLU A 236 32.41 11.24 -3.19
N ARG A 237 31.50 11.20 -4.17
CA ARG A 237 31.62 11.97 -5.44
C ARG A 237 30.34 12.72 -5.82
N GLU A 238 29.21 12.01 -5.82
CA GLU A 238 27.90 12.50 -6.26
C GLU A 238 26.92 12.27 -5.11
N GLN A 239 27.19 12.92 -3.98
CA GLN A 239 26.43 12.73 -2.76
C GLN A 239 25.05 13.36 -2.87
N VAL A 240 25.01 14.62 -3.32
CA VAL A 240 23.78 15.41 -3.45
C VAL A 240 23.60 15.80 -4.90
N VAL A 241 22.50 15.39 -5.50
CA VAL A 241 22.07 15.85 -6.83
C VAL A 241 21.05 16.96 -6.63
N ILE A 242 21.38 18.17 -7.08
CA ILE A 242 20.43 19.27 -7.17
C ILE A 242 19.71 19.16 -8.51
N LEU A 243 18.44 18.75 -8.47
CA LEU A 243 17.61 18.58 -9.65
C LEU A 243 16.76 19.83 -9.89
N THR A 244 17.04 20.52 -10.99
CA THR A 244 16.31 21.71 -11.42
C THR A 244 15.42 21.43 -12.63
N GLY A 245 14.44 22.31 -12.84
CA GLY A 245 13.57 22.25 -14.02
C GLY A 245 12.16 22.72 -13.73
N PRO A 246 11.36 22.98 -14.78
CA PRO A 246 10.00 23.47 -14.63
C PRO A 246 9.10 22.53 -13.83
N ASN A 247 8.02 23.10 -13.30
CA ASN A 247 6.92 22.32 -12.75
C ASN A 247 6.29 21.49 -13.88
N MET A 248 5.83 20.28 -13.55
CA MET A 248 5.32 19.28 -14.52
C MET A 248 6.38 18.66 -15.46
N ALA A 249 7.66 19.03 -15.34
CA ALA A 249 8.73 18.43 -16.14
C ALA A 249 9.03 16.96 -15.76
N GLY A 250 8.55 16.48 -14.62
CA GLY A 250 8.74 15.09 -14.17
C GLY A 250 9.77 14.91 -13.04
N LYS A 251 10.22 16.00 -12.39
CA LYS A 251 11.13 15.96 -11.23
C LYS A 251 10.64 14.99 -10.14
N SER A 252 9.41 15.17 -9.64
CA SER A 252 8.84 14.31 -8.60
C SER A 252 8.69 12.84 -9.05
N THR A 253 8.43 12.60 -10.34
CA THR A 253 8.37 11.24 -10.90
C THR A 253 9.75 10.59 -10.88
N TYR A 254 10.80 11.33 -11.28
CA TYR A 254 12.19 10.90 -11.22
C TYR A 254 12.64 10.59 -9.78
N LEU A 255 12.30 11.47 -8.83
CA LEU A 255 12.60 11.25 -7.41
C LEU A 255 11.94 9.97 -6.88
N ARG A 256 10.64 9.80 -7.14
CA ARG A 256 9.87 8.64 -6.67
C ARG A 256 10.34 7.33 -7.32
N GLN A 257 10.69 7.33 -8.60
CA GLN A 257 11.18 6.10 -9.25
C GLN A 257 12.47 5.59 -8.60
N VAL A 258 13.40 6.47 -8.23
CA VAL A 258 14.67 6.06 -7.62
C VAL A 258 14.40 5.40 -6.27
N ALA A 259 13.56 6.02 -5.44
CA ALA A 259 13.16 5.45 -4.16
C ALA A 259 12.46 4.09 -4.32
N LEU A 260 11.53 3.97 -5.27
CA LEU A 260 10.82 2.72 -5.55
C LEU A 260 11.75 1.60 -6.04
N ILE A 261 12.71 1.93 -6.91
CA ILE A 261 13.71 0.96 -7.42
C ILE A 261 14.56 0.42 -6.27
N VAL A 262 15.01 1.28 -5.35
CA VAL A 262 15.77 0.86 -4.16
C VAL A 262 14.93 -0.04 -3.25
N LEU A 263 13.66 0.31 -3.02
CA LEU A 263 12.75 -0.52 -2.23
C LEU A 263 12.51 -1.89 -2.86
N LEU A 264 12.23 -1.95 -4.17
CA LEU A 264 12.04 -3.21 -4.90
C LEU A 264 13.28 -4.10 -4.82
N ALA A 265 14.47 -3.53 -5.00
CA ALA A 265 15.72 -4.28 -4.87
C ALA A 265 15.91 -4.86 -3.46
N GLN A 266 15.62 -4.08 -2.42
CA GLN A 266 15.73 -4.54 -1.02
C GLN A 266 14.64 -5.54 -0.61
N CYS A 267 13.49 -5.54 -1.29
CA CYS A 267 12.47 -6.58 -1.17
C CYS A 267 12.85 -7.90 -1.88
N GLY A 268 13.95 -7.93 -2.64
CA GLY A 268 14.39 -9.09 -3.41
C GLY A 268 13.76 -9.21 -4.81
N SER A 269 13.10 -8.16 -5.29
CA SER A 269 12.53 -8.10 -6.64
C SER A 269 13.58 -7.74 -7.70
N PHE A 270 13.23 -8.01 -8.96
CA PHE A 270 13.81 -7.31 -10.10
C PHE A 270 13.32 -5.85 -10.09
N VAL A 271 13.99 -4.97 -10.83
CA VAL A 271 13.71 -3.53 -10.82
C VAL A 271 13.44 -2.97 -12.22
N PRO A 272 12.57 -1.94 -12.34
CA PRO A 272 12.24 -1.28 -13.62
C PRO A 272 13.40 -0.42 -14.13
N ALA A 273 14.50 -1.06 -14.53
CA ALA A 273 15.69 -0.44 -15.12
C ALA A 273 16.28 -1.38 -16.19
N SER A 274 17.17 -0.87 -17.03
CA SER A 274 17.96 -1.72 -17.94
C SER A 274 19.11 -2.43 -17.19
N ARG A 275 19.70 -1.73 -16.22
CA ARG A 275 20.68 -2.26 -15.27
C ARG A 275 20.58 -1.48 -13.96
N ALA A 276 20.88 -2.15 -12.84
CA ALA A 276 20.93 -1.47 -11.55
C ALA A 276 21.98 -2.09 -10.62
N SER A 277 22.73 -1.24 -9.93
CA SER A 277 23.59 -1.57 -8.80
C SER A 277 23.16 -0.75 -7.58
N ILE A 278 22.69 -1.43 -6.54
CA ILE A 278 22.01 -0.84 -5.41
C ILE A 278 22.80 -1.16 -4.13
N GLY A 279 23.48 -0.15 -3.60
CA GLY A 279 23.94 -0.16 -2.21
C GLY A 279 22.76 -0.09 -1.26
N VAL A 280 22.65 -1.00 -0.31
CA VAL A 280 21.50 -1.06 0.62
C VAL A 280 21.37 0.27 1.37
N ALA A 281 20.14 0.79 1.42
CA ALA A 281 19.75 1.89 2.28
C ALA A 281 19.20 1.36 3.59
N ASP A 282 19.65 1.91 4.71
CA ASP A 282 19.09 1.59 6.02
C ASP A 282 17.67 2.16 6.17
N ARG A 283 17.45 3.36 5.60
CA ARG A 283 16.20 4.09 5.56
C ARG A 283 16.11 4.91 4.28
N VAL A 284 14.89 4.99 3.74
CA VAL A 284 14.53 5.92 2.65
C VAL A 284 13.70 7.03 3.27
N PHE A 285 14.22 8.25 3.26
CA PHE A 285 13.53 9.44 3.73
C PHE A 285 12.97 10.21 2.54
N THR A 286 11.73 10.64 2.65
CA THR A 286 11.05 11.38 1.59
C THR A 286 10.35 12.59 2.15
N ARG A 287 10.61 13.74 1.55
CA ARG A 287 9.79 14.95 1.68
C ARG A 287 9.27 15.27 0.28
N VAL A 288 8.09 14.76 -0.06
CA VAL A 288 7.51 14.88 -1.41
C VAL A 288 6.08 15.40 -1.31
N GLY A 289 5.93 16.69 -1.01
CA GLY A 289 4.65 17.39 -0.89
C GLY A 289 3.76 16.91 0.27
N ALA A 290 3.15 17.83 1.01
CA ALA A 290 2.14 17.46 2.01
C ALA A 290 0.76 17.40 1.35
N HIS A 291 -0.07 16.44 1.75
CA HIS A 291 -1.51 16.67 1.77
C HIS A 291 -1.82 17.47 3.03
N ASP A 292 -2.67 18.49 2.91
CA ASP A 292 -2.97 19.40 4.01
C ASP A 292 -3.43 18.63 5.27
N ASP A 293 -2.71 18.80 6.38
CA ASP A 293 -3.23 18.43 7.69
C ASP A 293 -4.03 19.62 8.27
N LEU A 294 -5.20 19.87 7.66
CA LEU A 294 -6.17 20.84 8.15
C LEU A 294 -6.75 20.46 9.52
N ALA A 295 -6.57 19.22 9.97
CA ALA A 295 -7.10 18.73 11.24
C ALA A 295 -6.18 19.04 12.43
N GLY A 296 -4.87 19.14 12.22
CA GLY A 296 -3.85 19.36 13.26
C GLY A 296 -3.56 20.81 13.65
N GLY A 297 -4.10 21.80 12.93
CA GLY A 297 -3.92 23.23 13.23
C GLY A 297 -2.50 23.78 13.02
N MET A 298 -1.61 23.03 12.36
CA MET A 298 -0.27 23.48 12.00
C MET A 298 -0.25 24.10 10.60
N SER A 299 0.61 25.11 10.38
CA SER A 299 0.82 25.65 9.03
C SER A 299 1.55 24.63 8.15
N THR A 300 1.27 24.66 6.84
CA THR A 300 1.93 23.80 5.85
C THR A 300 3.45 23.90 5.91
N PHE A 301 3.97 25.11 6.14
CA PHE A 301 5.39 25.37 6.33
C PHE A 301 5.94 24.77 7.63
N MET A 302 5.20 24.80 8.74
CA MET A 302 5.64 24.18 9.99
C MET A 302 5.72 22.65 9.87
N VAL A 303 4.75 22.03 9.19
CA VAL A 303 4.78 20.59 8.88
C VAL A 303 6.01 20.26 8.04
N GLU A 304 6.28 21.05 7.00
CA GLU A 304 7.45 20.91 6.14
C GLU A 304 8.77 21.01 6.92
N MET A 305 8.89 21.96 7.84
CA MET A 305 10.08 22.11 8.69
C MET A 305 10.23 20.97 9.69
N ALA A 306 9.12 20.48 10.26
CA ALA A 306 9.14 19.32 11.16
C ALA A 306 9.57 18.03 10.43
N GLU A 307 9.07 17.81 9.21
CA GLU A 307 9.48 16.69 8.36
C GLU A 307 10.97 16.79 8.01
N THR A 308 11.43 17.96 7.58
CA THR A 308 12.85 18.22 7.28
C THR A 308 13.73 17.95 8.51
N ALA A 309 13.34 18.47 9.67
CA ALA A 309 14.06 18.22 10.92
C ALA A 309 14.08 16.73 11.29
N ASN A 310 12.97 16.01 11.09
CA ASN A 310 12.93 14.57 11.34
C ASN A 310 13.91 13.80 10.44
N ILE A 311 14.03 14.18 9.18
CA ILE A 311 14.99 13.58 8.25
C ILE A 311 16.42 13.84 8.72
N LEU A 312 16.77 15.11 8.96
CA LEU A 312 18.15 15.49 9.33
C LEU A 312 18.61 14.87 10.66
N ASN A 313 17.69 14.67 11.62
CA ASN A 313 18.03 14.09 12.92
C ASN A 313 18.18 12.57 12.91
N HIS A 314 17.63 11.86 11.92
CA HIS A 314 17.56 10.40 11.91
C HIS A 314 18.25 9.73 10.72
N ALA A 315 18.55 10.47 9.67
CA ALA A 315 19.32 9.98 8.54
C ALA A 315 20.80 9.80 8.93
N ASN A 316 21.44 8.85 8.27
CA ASN A 316 22.88 8.58 8.40
C ASN A 316 23.48 8.29 7.03
N ARG A 317 24.78 8.04 6.98
CA ARG A 317 25.54 7.80 5.74
C ARG A 317 24.95 6.71 4.82
N ALA A 318 24.28 5.71 5.38
CA ALA A 318 23.65 4.65 4.61
C ALA A 318 22.28 5.03 4.03
N SER A 319 21.66 6.10 4.51
CA SER A 319 20.31 6.48 4.12
C SER A 319 20.25 7.00 2.68
N LEU A 320 19.06 6.89 2.08
CA LEU A 320 18.68 7.60 0.86
C LEU A 320 17.69 8.69 1.24
N VAL A 321 17.97 9.93 0.84
CA VAL A 321 17.12 11.08 1.13
C VAL A 321 16.61 11.69 -0.16
N VAL A 322 15.31 11.98 -0.19
CA VAL A 322 14.61 12.58 -1.32
C VAL A 322 13.88 13.82 -0.84
N PHE A 323 14.33 15.00 -1.28
CA PHE A 323 13.69 16.28 -1.04
C PHE A 323 13.04 16.80 -2.33
N ASP A 324 11.78 17.22 -2.24
CA ASP A 324 11.04 17.85 -3.33
C ASP A 324 10.51 19.21 -2.88
N GLU A 325 11.07 20.28 -3.44
CA GLU A 325 10.66 21.68 -3.26
C GLU A 325 10.63 22.18 -1.80
N VAL A 326 11.70 21.90 -1.05
CA VAL A 326 11.89 22.47 0.31
C VAL A 326 12.02 23.99 0.26
N GLY A 327 11.39 24.69 1.20
CA GLY A 327 11.38 26.14 1.36
C GLY A 327 10.25 26.85 0.63
N ARG A 328 9.30 26.14 -0.01
CA ARG A 328 8.27 26.77 -0.85
C ARG A 328 7.15 27.47 -0.07
N GLY A 329 6.91 27.08 1.18
CA GLY A 329 5.81 27.60 2.00
C GLY A 329 6.05 28.97 2.68
N THR A 330 7.15 29.65 2.38
CA THR A 330 7.57 30.90 3.04
C THR A 330 8.08 31.95 2.03
N SER A 331 8.63 33.07 2.51
CA SER A 331 9.24 34.10 1.66
C SER A 331 10.36 33.50 0.80
N THR A 332 10.55 34.00 -0.42
CA THR A 332 11.53 33.43 -1.37
C THR A 332 12.94 33.36 -0.79
N TYR A 333 13.39 34.42 -0.11
CA TYR A 333 14.73 34.48 0.49
C TYR A 333 14.86 33.58 1.72
N ASP A 334 13.84 33.49 2.57
CA ASP A 334 13.88 32.56 3.72
C ASP A 334 13.89 31.12 3.23
N GLY A 335 13.06 30.80 2.23
CA GLY A 335 12.97 29.47 1.62
C GLY A 335 14.29 29.04 0.98
N LEU A 336 14.89 29.91 0.17
CA LEU A 336 16.20 29.69 -0.42
C LEU A 336 17.28 29.48 0.65
N SER A 337 17.33 30.35 1.66
CA SER A 337 18.33 30.29 2.73
C SER A 337 18.24 28.98 3.53
N ILE A 338 17.02 28.53 3.84
CA ILE A 338 16.78 27.26 4.53
C ILE A 338 17.19 26.09 3.63
N ALA A 339 16.77 26.08 2.36
CA ALA A 339 17.10 25.01 1.43
C ALA A 339 18.63 24.88 1.24
N GLN A 340 19.34 26.00 1.10
CA GLN A 340 20.79 26.04 1.05
C GLN A 340 21.42 25.46 2.34
N ALA A 341 20.99 25.94 3.51
CA ALA A 341 21.52 25.46 4.79
C ALA A 341 21.28 23.96 4.99
N VAL A 342 20.16 23.43 4.48
CA VAL A 342 19.87 21.99 4.50
C VAL A 342 20.86 21.22 3.61
N VAL A 343 21.13 21.69 2.39
CA VAL A 343 22.11 21.05 1.49
C VAL A 343 23.52 21.10 2.08
N GLU A 344 23.95 22.26 2.60
CA GLU A 344 25.23 22.41 3.29
C GLU A 344 25.33 21.47 4.49
N HIS A 345 24.28 21.36 5.31
CA HIS A 345 24.27 20.45 6.45
C HIS A 345 24.33 18.97 6.03
N LEU A 346 23.60 18.55 4.99
CA LEU A 346 23.67 17.20 4.43
C LEU A 346 25.09 16.86 3.94
N HIS A 347 25.76 17.83 3.32
CA HIS A 347 27.11 17.68 2.80
C HIS A 347 28.16 17.65 3.93
N ASP A 348 28.16 18.62 4.85
CA ASP A 348 29.25 18.84 5.80
C ASP A 348 29.12 18.05 7.11
N ALA A 349 27.90 17.66 7.51
CA ALA A 349 27.70 16.98 8.78
C ALA A 349 28.38 15.59 8.76
N PRO A 350 29.36 15.31 9.66
CA PRO A 350 30.21 14.12 9.56
C PRO A 350 29.48 12.76 9.59
N LYS A 351 28.28 12.72 10.17
CA LYS A 351 27.48 11.50 10.33
C LYS A 351 26.35 11.36 9.32
N LEU A 352 26.05 12.43 8.57
CA LEU A 352 24.91 12.48 7.66
C LEU A 352 25.34 11.99 6.29
N GLY A 353 26.11 12.77 5.51
CA GLY A 353 26.91 12.27 4.38
C GLY A 353 26.17 11.35 3.39
N CYS A 354 24.84 11.46 3.31
CA CYS A 354 23.98 10.44 2.72
C CYS A 354 23.67 10.74 1.26
N ARG A 355 23.30 9.70 0.51
CA ARG A 355 22.83 9.85 -0.86
C ARG A 355 21.56 10.68 -0.88
N THR A 356 21.57 11.78 -1.62
CA THR A 356 20.49 12.76 -1.60
C THR A 356 20.10 13.16 -3.02
N LEU A 357 18.80 13.08 -3.30
CA LEU A 357 18.19 13.76 -4.44
C LEU A 357 17.43 14.98 -3.92
N PHE A 358 17.76 16.16 -4.43
CA PHE A 358 17.19 17.43 -3.99
C PHE A 358 16.56 18.15 -5.19
N ALA A 359 15.27 17.96 -5.41
CA ALA A 359 14.55 18.71 -6.43
C ALA A 359 14.15 20.09 -5.90
N THR A 360 14.42 21.12 -6.69
CA THR A 360 14.17 22.51 -6.30
C THR A 360 13.67 23.36 -7.46
N HIS A 361 12.98 24.45 -7.11
CA HIS A 361 12.65 25.54 -8.03
C HIS A 361 13.62 26.72 -7.88
N PHE A 362 14.48 26.71 -6.86
CA PHE A 362 15.53 27.70 -6.63
C PHE A 362 16.75 27.39 -7.49
N HIS A 363 16.87 28.03 -8.64
CA HIS A 363 18.03 27.92 -9.53
C HIS A 363 19.33 28.42 -8.90
N GLU A 364 19.25 29.31 -7.91
CA GLU A 364 20.37 29.86 -7.15
C GLU A 364 21.16 28.77 -6.42
N LEU A 365 20.50 27.67 -6.03
CA LEU A 365 21.16 26.52 -5.39
C LEU A 365 22.14 25.79 -6.31
N THR A 366 22.05 25.98 -7.64
CA THR A 366 22.96 25.30 -8.59
C THR A 366 24.42 25.70 -8.37
N ALA A 367 24.69 26.90 -7.89
CA ALA A 367 26.05 27.33 -7.61
C ALA A 367 26.67 26.71 -6.35
N LEU A 368 25.90 25.93 -5.58
CA LEU A 368 26.48 25.10 -4.53
C LEU A 368 27.41 24.02 -5.10
N ALA A 369 27.18 23.56 -6.33
CA ALA A 369 28.07 22.58 -6.98
C ALA A 369 29.49 23.13 -7.21
N ASP A 370 29.66 24.44 -7.36
CA ASP A 370 30.98 25.08 -7.52
C ASP A 370 31.74 25.17 -6.18
N ARG A 371 31.00 25.14 -5.06
CA ARG A 371 31.54 25.34 -3.70
C ARG A 371 31.66 24.03 -2.91
N LEU A 372 30.81 23.05 -3.18
CA LEU A 372 30.69 21.80 -2.43
C LEU A 372 31.06 20.60 -3.34
N PRO A 373 32.21 19.94 -3.11
CA PRO A 373 32.81 19.00 -4.07
C PRO A 373 32.02 17.71 -4.31
N ARG A 374 31.00 17.41 -3.50
CA ARG A 374 30.12 16.24 -3.67
C ARG A 374 28.69 16.59 -4.07
N VAL A 375 28.47 17.85 -4.47
CA VAL A 375 27.19 18.34 -4.97
C VAL A 375 27.29 18.46 -6.48
N VAL A 376 26.32 17.88 -7.19
CA VAL A 376 26.24 17.94 -8.65
C VAL A 376 24.89 18.48 -9.10
N ASN A 377 24.87 19.14 -10.24
CA ASN A 377 23.64 19.67 -10.83
C ASN A 377 23.12 18.74 -11.92
N GLU A 378 21.82 18.48 -11.86
CA GLU A 378 21.06 17.87 -12.92
C GLU A 378 19.84 18.73 -13.25
N ARG A 379 19.37 18.62 -14.48
CA ARG A 379 18.15 19.29 -14.92
C ARG A 379 17.30 18.38 -15.78
N VAL A 380 15.99 18.61 -15.72
CA VAL A 380 15.11 18.03 -16.71
C VAL A 380 15.21 18.82 -18.02
N GLU A 381 15.47 18.13 -19.11
CA GLU A 381 15.65 18.70 -20.45
C GLU A 381 14.34 19.29 -20.99
N VAL A 382 14.47 20.52 -21.51
CA VAL A 382 13.39 21.35 -22.03
C VAL A 382 13.80 21.83 -23.41
N VAL A 383 12.95 21.61 -24.42
CA VAL A 383 13.18 22.12 -25.78
C VAL A 383 12.21 23.27 -26.05
N GLU A 384 12.77 24.42 -26.42
CA GLU A 384 12.03 25.58 -26.88
C GLU A 384 11.74 25.46 -28.39
N GLU A 385 10.46 25.43 -28.77
CA GLU A 385 10.01 25.47 -30.16
C GLU A 385 9.21 26.76 -30.39
N GLY A 386 9.93 27.82 -30.77
CA GLY A 386 9.35 29.16 -30.96
C GLY A 386 8.80 29.73 -29.66
N ASP A 387 7.48 29.95 -29.61
CA ASP A 387 6.77 30.41 -28.40
C ASP A 387 6.31 29.27 -27.48
N SER A 388 6.53 28.01 -27.88
CA SER A 388 6.10 26.82 -27.14
C SER A 388 7.27 26.07 -26.52
N VAL A 389 6.98 25.32 -25.45
CA VAL A 389 7.98 24.52 -24.74
C VAL A 389 7.53 23.06 -24.73
N ARG A 390 8.44 22.15 -25.08
CA ARG A 390 8.23 20.70 -24.96
C ARG A 390 9.13 20.14 -23.85
N PHE A 391 8.51 19.42 -22.91
CA PHE A 391 9.24 18.68 -21.88
C PHE A 391 9.66 17.33 -22.45
N LEU A 392 10.96 17.05 -22.43
CA LEU A 392 11.48 15.75 -22.90
C LEU A 392 11.49 14.69 -21.79
N HIS A 393 11.22 15.08 -20.55
CA HIS A 393 11.24 14.20 -19.37
C HIS A 393 12.57 13.44 -19.17
N ARG A 394 13.63 13.89 -19.83
CA ARG A 394 14.99 13.36 -19.72
C ARG A 394 15.77 14.19 -18.71
N VAL A 395 16.44 13.54 -17.78
CA VAL A 395 17.35 14.15 -16.82
C VAL A 395 18.75 14.16 -17.43
N VAL A 396 19.39 15.32 -17.45
CA VAL A 396 20.73 15.53 -18.00
C VAL A 396 21.59 16.34 -17.03
N PRO A 397 22.93 16.18 -17.06
CA PRO A 397 23.82 17.00 -16.25
C PRO A 397 23.69 18.50 -16.54
N GLY A 398 23.89 19.32 -15.51
CA GLY A 398 23.89 20.78 -15.57
C GLY A 398 22.72 21.43 -14.82
N GLY A 399 22.88 22.72 -14.49
CA GLY A 399 21.83 23.54 -13.90
C GLY A 399 20.86 24.10 -14.94
N ALA A 400 19.66 24.46 -14.52
CA ALA A 400 18.76 25.27 -15.33
C ALA A 400 19.15 26.75 -15.25
N ASP A 401 19.35 27.37 -16.41
CA ASP A 401 19.79 28.78 -16.49
C ASP A 401 18.60 29.75 -16.43
N ARG A 402 17.37 29.25 -16.53
CA ARG A 402 16.13 30.05 -16.63
C ARG A 402 14.91 29.34 -16.04
N SER A 403 13.95 30.15 -15.60
CA SER A 403 12.63 29.68 -15.15
C SER A 403 11.61 29.69 -16.31
N TYR A 404 10.91 28.57 -16.50
CA TYR A 404 9.94 28.40 -17.59
C TYR A 404 8.47 28.69 -17.19
N GLY A 405 8.23 29.32 -16.03
CA GLY A 405 6.87 29.51 -15.50
C GLY A 405 5.90 30.21 -16.45
N ILE A 406 6.36 31.25 -17.14
CA ILE A 406 5.52 31.98 -18.13
C ILE A 406 5.21 31.12 -19.36
N HIS A 407 6.12 30.24 -19.76
CA HIS A 407 5.89 29.30 -20.87
C HIS A 407 4.86 28.23 -20.47
N VAL A 408 4.92 27.72 -19.24
CA VAL A 408 3.89 26.79 -18.71
C VAL A 408 2.52 27.48 -18.66
N ALA A 409 2.47 28.74 -18.23
CA ALA A 409 1.26 29.56 -18.26
C ALA A 409 0.68 29.69 -19.67
N ALA A 410 1.52 29.90 -20.69
CA ALA A 410 1.08 29.93 -22.09
C ALA A 410 0.53 28.57 -22.56
N LEU A 411 1.21 27.46 -22.22
CA LEU A 411 0.74 26.10 -22.53
C LEU A 411 -0.59 25.75 -21.85
N ALA A 412 -0.86 26.29 -20.67
CA ALA A 412 -2.13 26.14 -19.96
C ALA A 412 -3.29 26.92 -20.62
N GLY A 413 -3.02 27.70 -21.67
CA GLY A 413 -4.04 28.44 -22.43
C GLY A 413 -4.36 29.82 -21.86
N LEU A 414 -3.46 30.42 -21.08
CA LEU A 414 -3.65 31.80 -20.63
C LEU A 414 -3.68 32.79 -21.82
N PRO A 415 -4.47 33.88 -21.74
CA PRO A 415 -4.62 34.82 -22.85
C PRO A 415 -3.28 35.39 -23.32
N PRO A 416 -3.02 35.50 -24.65
CA PRO A 416 -1.74 35.98 -25.17
C PRO A 416 -1.31 37.36 -24.65
N GLN A 417 -2.27 38.25 -24.43
CA GLN A 417 -2.01 39.59 -23.88
C GLN A 417 -1.51 39.53 -22.42
N LEU A 418 -2.01 38.59 -21.62
CA LEU A 418 -1.57 38.37 -20.25
C LEU A 418 -0.15 37.78 -20.24
N VAL A 419 0.12 36.79 -21.09
CA VAL A 419 1.46 36.20 -21.26
C VAL A 419 2.47 37.27 -21.69
N ALA A 420 2.12 38.12 -22.66
CA ALA A 420 2.97 39.22 -23.10
C ALA A 420 3.27 40.21 -21.97
N ARG A 421 2.26 40.58 -21.17
CA ARG A 421 2.47 41.46 -20.00
C ARG A 421 3.35 40.81 -18.93
N ALA A 422 3.17 39.52 -18.67
CA ALA A 422 4.00 38.78 -17.73
C ALA A 422 5.47 38.74 -18.19
N ARG A 423 5.73 38.53 -19.49
CA ARG A 423 7.10 38.60 -20.06
C ARG A 423 7.72 39.98 -19.88
N GLN A 424 6.95 41.04 -20.09
CA GLN A 424 7.44 42.41 -19.89
C GLN A 424 7.81 42.65 -18.42
N LEU A 425 6.94 42.26 -17.48
CA LEU A 425 7.18 42.40 -16.04
C LEU A 425 8.41 41.60 -15.59
N LEU A 426 8.58 40.37 -16.08
CA LEU A 426 9.77 39.57 -15.78
C LEU A 426 11.04 40.28 -16.24
N GLY A 427 11.05 40.82 -17.47
CA GLY A 427 12.21 41.56 -17.96
C GLY A 427 12.46 42.89 -17.24
N GLU A 428 11.43 43.50 -16.63
CA GLU A 428 11.59 44.66 -15.72
C GLU A 428 12.24 44.22 -14.40
N LEU A 429 11.75 43.14 -13.79
CA LEU A 429 12.28 42.59 -12.54
C LEU A 429 13.73 42.09 -12.67
N GLU A 430 14.08 41.41 -13.77
CA GLU A 430 15.45 40.96 -14.05
C GLU A 430 16.42 42.14 -14.29
N ARG A 431 15.91 43.33 -14.63
CA ARG A 431 16.71 44.56 -14.77
C ARG A 431 16.86 45.32 -13.45
N GLU A 432 15.82 45.36 -12.63
CA GLU A 432 15.82 46.02 -11.31
C GLU A 432 16.58 45.19 -10.26
N HIS A 433 16.50 43.88 -10.36
CA HIS A 433 17.30 42.91 -9.64
C HIS A 433 18.06 42.07 -10.67
N PRO A 434 19.22 42.55 -11.17
CA PRO A 434 20.09 41.69 -11.94
C PRO A 434 20.29 40.42 -11.11
N LEU A 435 20.13 39.26 -11.72
CA LEU A 435 20.59 38.01 -11.11
C LEU A 435 22.08 38.23 -10.84
N GLU A 436 22.43 38.63 -9.62
CA GLU A 436 23.81 38.75 -9.22
C GLU A 436 24.44 37.37 -9.45
N PRO A 437 25.71 37.30 -9.90
CA PRO A 437 26.40 36.04 -10.04
C PRO A 437 26.15 35.21 -8.77
N PRO A 438 25.83 33.91 -8.87
CA PRO A 438 25.45 33.12 -7.71
C PRO A 438 26.46 33.17 -6.56
N GLU A 439 27.73 33.44 -6.88
CA GLU A 439 28.83 33.72 -5.95
C GLU A 439 28.54 34.87 -4.97
N GLN A 440 27.76 35.88 -5.37
CA GLN A 440 27.41 37.05 -4.56
C GLN A 440 26.09 36.87 -3.79
N GLN A 441 25.13 36.13 -4.34
CA GLN A 441 23.85 35.83 -3.66
C GLN A 441 23.97 34.76 -2.55
N LEU A 442 24.86 33.78 -2.71
CA LEU A 442 25.08 32.71 -1.72
C LEU A 442 26.02 33.10 -0.57
N GLY A 443 26.43 34.37 -0.51
CA GLY A 443 27.12 34.96 0.62
C GLY A 443 26.12 35.38 1.69
N LEU A 444 25.64 34.45 2.52
CA LEU A 444 25.10 34.85 3.82
C LEU A 444 26.18 35.67 4.54
N PRO A 445 25.87 36.87 5.06
CA PRO A 445 26.85 37.64 5.81
C PRO A 445 27.08 36.90 7.13
N LEU A 446 28.06 36.02 7.16
CA LEU A 446 28.76 35.64 8.37
C LEU A 446 29.46 36.91 8.86
N VAL A 447 28.69 37.75 9.57
CA VAL A 447 29.13 39.02 10.14
C VAL A 447 30.09 39.75 9.20
N ALA A 448 29.58 40.27 8.08
CA ALA A 448 30.27 41.36 7.42
C ALA A 448 30.38 42.46 8.50
N GLY A 449 31.55 42.56 9.14
CA GLY A 449 31.81 43.56 10.16
C GLY A 449 31.39 44.88 9.55
N ALA A 450 30.38 45.53 10.16
CA ALA A 450 29.75 46.70 9.57
C ALA A 450 30.83 47.62 9.01
N ASP A 451 30.70 47.96 7.73
CA ASP A 451 31.63 48.78 6.98
C ASP A 451 32.25 49.85 7.91
N PRO A 452 33.57 49.78 8.19
CA PRO A 452 34.22 50.65 9.17
C PRO A 452 33.92 52.12 8.90
N LEU A 453 33.81 52.48 7.62
CA LEU A 453 33.51 53.81 7.12
C LEU A 453 32.07 54.21 7.47
N ARG A 454 31.13 53.28 7.36
CA ARG A 454 29.72 53.51 7.69
C ARG A 454 29.50 53.69 9.20
N ARG A 455 30.27 53.00 10.05
CA ARG A 455 30.30 53.27 11.50
C ARG A 455 30.95 54.61 11.83
N GLU A 456 32.06 54.93 11.18
CA GLU A 456 32.78 56.18 11.39
C GLU A 456 31.90 57.39 11.03
N ILE A 457 31.19 57.34 9.90
CA ILE A 457 30.23 58.37 9.50
C ILE A 457 29.08 58.49 10.51
N ALA A 458 28.53 57.36 10.97
CA ALA A 458 27.42 57.37 11.93
C ALA A 458 27.81 57.91 13.33
N ALA A 459 29.10 57.90 13.67
CA ALA A 459 29.64 58.40 14.92
C ALA A 459 30.05 59.89 14.87
N LEU A 460 29.91 60.57 13.72
CA LEU A 460 30.26 61.99 13.60
C LEU A 460 29.20 62.87 14.27
N GLU A 461 29.62 63.65 15.25
CA GLU A 461 28.79 64.71 15.85
C GLU A 461 28.85 65.97 14.98
N LEU A 462 28.00 66.01 13.96
CA LEU A 462 27.98 67.05 12.93
C LEU A 462 27.79 68.47 13.50
N ASP A 463 27.08 68.60 14.62
CA ASP A 463 26.80 69.88 15.27
C ASP A 463 28.01 70.46 16.03
N HIS A 464 29.09 69.68 16.17
CA HIS A 464 30.31 70.07 16.87
C HIS A 464 31.54 70.18 15.96
N LEU A 465 31.38 69.99 14.65
CA LEU A 465 32.45 70.13 13.66
C LEU A 465 32.51 71.55 13.11
N SER A 466 33.71 72.13 13.04
CA SER A 466 33.90 73.36 12.27
C SER A 466 33.82 73.06 10.77
N PRO A 467 33.46 74.05 9.92
CA PRO A 467 33.38 73.83 8.47
C PRO A 467 34.68 73.31 7.84
N LEU A 468 35.85 73.66 8.40
CA LEU A 468 37.14 73.17 7.93
C LEU A 468 37.36 71.70 8.33
N ASP A 469 37.04 71.34 9.58
CA ASP A 469 37.18 69.97 10.07
C ASP A 469 36.24 68.99 9.35
N ALA A 470 35.02 69.44 9.03
CA ALA A 470 34.07 68.65 8.24
C ALA A 470 34.60 68.38 6.83
N LEU A 471 35.20 69.38 6.19
CA LEU A 471 35.82 69.23 4.87
C LEU A 471 37.03 68.29 4.92
N GLN A 472 37.88 68.42 5.95
CA GLN A 472 39.03 67.54 6.17
C GLN A 472 38.58 66.09 6.35
N LYS A 473 37.53 65.88 7.16
CA LYS A 473 36.96 64.54 7.41
C LYS A 473 36.38 63.91 6.14
N LEU A 474 35.79 64.71 5.26
CA LEU A 474 35.32 64.24 3.96
C LEU A 474 36.47 63.81 3.03
N TYR A 475 37.60 64.51 3.06
CA TYR A 475 38.80 64.07 2.33
C TYR A 475 39.36 62.76 2.90
N ASP A 476 39.42 62.62 4.22
CA ASP A 476 39.86 61.39 4.88
C ASP A 476 38.96 60.20 4.52
N LEU A 477 37.64 60.37 4.63
CA LEU A 477 36.66 59.36 4.24
C LEU A 477 36.77 58.99 2.76
N ARG A 478 36.99 59.97 1.87
CA ARG A 478 37.18 59.71 0.43
C ARG A 478 38.45 58.89 0.17
N SER A 479 39.55 59.18 0.86
CA SER A 479 40.81 58.44 0.71
C SER A 479 40.76 57.00 1.23
N GLN A 480 39.77 56.67 2.07
CA GLN A 480 39.54 55.31 2.55
C GLN A 480 38.59 54.51 1.64
N VAL A 481 37.93 55.17 0.67
CA VAL A 481 37.05 54.55 -0.34
C VAL A 481 37.78 54.28 -1.66
N GLU A 482 38.85 55.04 -1.96
CA GLU A 482 39.83 54.77 -3.03
C GLU A 482 40.80 53.66 -2.62
#